data_AF-A0AAV8Y3P8-F1
#
_entry.id   AF-A0AAV8Y3P8-F1
#
_cell.length_a   1.000
_cell.length_b   1.000
_cell.length_c   1.000
_cell.angle_alpha   90.00
_cell.angle_beta   90.00
_cell.angle_gamma   90.00
#
_symmetry.space_group_name_H-M   'P 1'
#
loop_
_entity.id
_entity.type
_entity.pdbx_description
1 polymer ?
#
loop_
_entity_poly.entity_id
_entity_poly.type
_entity_poly.pdbx_seq_one_letter_code
_entity_poly.pdbx_strand_id
1 'polypeptide(L)'
;MKRVFKTEYELEVLKYVTEVSSAAHRHVMRIAKAGIYEYQCESEFLNYCYKNGGCRHVSYTCICGSGVNGAVLHYGHAGAPNNYPLKDGTLW
;
A
#
# COMPACT_ATOMS: atom_id res chain seq x y z
N MET A 1 -22.47 -14.28 -15.89
CA MET A 1 -22.64 -13.21 -14.89
C MET A 1 -22.09 -13.58 -13.49
N LYS A 2 -21.03 -14.42 -13.37
CA LYS A 2 -20.64 -15.03 -12.08
C LYS A 2 -19.58 -14.29 -11.23
N ARG A 3 -18.98 -13.19 -11.72
CA ARG A 3 -17.96 -12.41 -10.97
C ARG A 3 -18.47 -11.12 -10.34
N VAL A 4 -19.57 -10.59 -10.88
CA VAL A 4 -20.11 -9.29 -10.43
C VAL A 4 -20.65 -9.41 -9.02
N PHE A 5 -21.47 -10.45 -8.77
CA PHE A 5 -22.00 -10.81 -7.46
C PHE A 5 -21.07 -11.83 -6.80
N LYS A 6 -20.63 -11.53 -5.58
CA LYS A 6 -19.70 -12.37 -4.83
C LYS A 6 -20.50 -13.38 -4.03
N THR A 7 -20.02 -14.61 -4.00
CA THR A 7 -20.48 -15.61 -3.04
C THR A 7 -20.06 -15.21 -1.63
N GLU A 8 -20.72 -15.77 -0.61
CA GLU A 8 -20.32 -15.55 0.79
C GLU A 8 -18.85 -15.93 1.04
N TYR A 9 -18.37 -17.02 0.44
CA TYR A 9 -16.98 -17.43 0.56
C TYR A 9 -16.00 -16.39 -0.04
N GLU A 10 -16.32 -15.84 -1.21
CA GLU A 10 -15.51 -14.76 -1.80
C GLU A 10 -15.53 -13.50 -0.92
N LEU A 11 -16.67 -13.17 -0.31
CA LEU A 11 -16.77 -12.04 0.62
C LEU A 11 -15.91 -12.24 1.86
N GLU A 12 -15.84 -13.43 2.43
CA GLU A 12 -14.97 -13.73 3.58
C GLU A 12 -13.48 -13.55 3.23
N VAL A 13 -13.05 -14.00 2.06
CA VAL A 13 -11.68 -13.77 1.59
C VAL A 13 -11.41 -12.27 1.38
N LEU A 14 -12.37 -11.53 0.81
CA LEU A 14 -12.25 -10.08 0.62
C LEU A 14 -12.18 -9.31 1.94
N LYS A 15 -12.96 -9.71 2.95
CA LYS A 15 -12.89 -9.15 4.31
C LYS A 15 -11.51 -9.37 4.92
N TYR A 16 -10.98 -10.59 4.83
CA TYR A 16 -9.64 -10.92 5.33
C TYR A 16 -8.54 -10.05 4.70
N VAL A 17 -8.48 -9.96 3.37
CA VAL A 17 -7.43 -9.15 2.72
C VAL A 17 -7.61 -7.65 2.99
N THR A 18 -8.84 -7.19 3.17
CA THR A 18 -9.14 -5.80 3.57
C THR A 18 -8.62 -5.52 4.98
N GLU A 19 -8.80 -6.46 5.92
CA GLU A 19 -8.30 -6.32 7.30
C GLU A 19 -6.77 -6.29 7.35
N VAL A 20 -6.10 -7.22 6.67
CA VAL A 20 -4.63 -7.29 6.58
C VAL A 20 -4.06 -6.00 5.98
N SER A 21 -4.57 -5.58 4.82
CA SER A 21 -4.08 -4.36 4.15
C SER A 21 -4.39 -3.10 4.94
N SER A 22 -5.54 -3.03 5.61
CA SER A 22 -5.87 -1.91 6.52
C SER A 22 -4.90 -1.84 7.70
N ALA A 23 -4.52 -2.99 8.28
CA ALA A 23 -3.55 -3.04 9.35
C ALA A 23 -2.14 -2.65 8.87
N ALA A 24 -1.76 -3.05 7.65
CA ALA A 24 -0.53 -2.62 7.00
C ALA A 24 -0.50 -1.10 6.76
N HIS A 25 -1.58 -0.50 6.25
CA HIS A 25 -1.69 0.96 6.12
C HIS A 25 -1.52 1.67 7.47
N ARG A 26 -2.15 1.18 8.54
CA ARG A 26 -1.95 1.73 9.90
C ARG A 26 -0.51 1.59 10.38
N HIS A 27 0.17 0.49 10.05
CA HIS A 27 1.59 0.30 10.34
C HIS A 27 2.45 1.34 9.63
N VAL A 28 2.23 1.52 8.32
CA VAL A 28 2.93 2.51 7.51
C VAL A 28 2.71 3.93 8.05
N MET A 29 1.48 4.31 8.41
CA MET A 29 1.21 5.63 9.00
C MET A 29 1.99 5.89 10.31
N ARG A 30 2.34 4.87 11.09
CA ARG A 30 3.11 5.04 12.33
C ARG A 30 4.61 5.24 12.08
N ILE A 31 5.13 4.78 10.95
CA ILE A 31 6.56 4.86 10.63
C ILE A 31 6.87 5.99 9.63
N ALA A 32 5.88 6.43 8.85
CA ALA A 32 6.01 7.48 7.86
C ALA A 32 6.38 8.80 8.55
N LYS A 33 7.58 9.29 8.24
CA LYS A 33 8.13 10.52 8.82
C LYS A 33 9.14 11.16 7.87
N ALA A 34 9.43 12.44 8.08
CA ALA A 34 10.44 13.13 7.31
C ALA A 34 11.80 12.38 7.37
N GLY A 35 12.47 12.26 6.22
CA GLY A 35 13.79 11.65 6.10
C GLY A 35 13.80 10.16 5.72
N ILE A 36 12.66 9.47 5.65
CA ILE A 36 12.57 8.17 4.96
C ILE A 36 12.08 8.36 3.53
N TYR A 37 12.29 7.36 2.69
CA TYR A 37 11.81 7.33 1.30
C TYR A 37 10.48 6.62 1.17
N GLU A 38 9.71 6.98 0.15
CA GLU A 38 8.44 6.34 -0.21
C GLU A 38 8.58 4.81 -0.38
N TYR A 39 9.65 4.32 -1.01
CA TYR A 39 9.91 2.87 -1.17
C TYR A 39 10.11 2.15 0.18
N GLN A 40 10.52 2.85 1.24
CA GLN A 40 10.63 2.26 2.57
C GLN A 40 9.23 2.02 3.15
N CYS A 41 8.29 2.92 2.91
CA CYS A 41 6.87 2.71 3.23
C CYS A 41 6.27 1.54 2.42
N GLU A 42 6.57 1.46 1.11
CA GLU A 42 6.19 0.32 0.27
C GLU A 42 6.71 -1.00 0.84
N SER A 43 8.01 -1.06 1.17
CA SER A 43 8.65 -2.25 1.74
C SER A 43 7.96 -2.70 3.03
N GLU A 44 7.62 -1.76 3.90
CA GLU A 44 6.96 -2.04 5.18
C GLU A 44 5.52 -2.51 5.01
N PHE A 45 4.79 -1.95 4.03
CA PHE A 45 3.47 -2.43 3.66
C PHE A 45 3.51 -3.89 3.16
N LEU A 46 4.41 -4.19 2.22
CA LEU A 46 4.57 -5.52 1.64
C LEU A 46 5.02 -6.55 2.69
N ASN A 47 5.99 -6.17 3.53
CA ASN A 47 6.45 -7.00 4.64
C ASN A 47 5.30 -7.30 5.60
N TYR A 48 4.50 -6.29 5.98
CA TYR A 48 3.37 -6.51 6.88
C TYR A 48 2.34 -7.47 6.28
N CYS A 49 1.92 -7.23 5.04
CA CYS A 49 0.94 -8.04 4.33
C CYS A 49 1.39 -9.50 4.19
N TYR A 50 2.66 -9.72 3.85
CA TYR A 50 3.17 -11.08 3.72
C TYR A 50 3.35 -11.74 5.09
N LYS A 51 4.06 -11.09 6.02
CA LYS A 51 4.41 -11.66 7.33
C LYS A 51 3.18 -12.01 8.17
N ASN A 52 2.17 -11.12 8.20
CA ASN A 52 1.00 -11.29 9.08
C ASN A 52 -0.21 -11.87 8.35
N GLY A 53 -0.34 -11.62 7.03
CA GLY A 53 -1.49 -12.05 6.23
C GLY A 53 -1.23 -13.18 5.25
N GLY A 54 0.02 -13.65 5.13
CA GLY A 54 0.38 -14.64 4.11
C GLY A 54 0.26 -14.13 2.67
N CYS A 55 0.00 -12.83 2.46
CA CYS A 55 -0.18 -12.24 1.14
C CYS A 55 1.18 -12.01 0.46
N ARG A 56 1.76 -13.07 -0.12
CA ARG A 56 3.05 -13.00 -0.83
C ARG A 56 3.01 -12.09 -2.06
N HIS A 57 1.85 -11.99 -2.70
CA HIS A 57 1.63 -11.16 -3.88
C HIS A 57 0.79 -9.94 -3.52
N VAL A 58 1.08 -8.83 -4.19
CA VAL A 58 0.27 -7.61 -4.15
C VAL A 58 -0.62 -7.53 -5.38
N SER A 59 -1.79 -6.93 -5.25
CA SER A 59 -2.77 -6.81 -6.33
C SER A 59 -2.31 -5.88 -7.47
N TYR A 60 -1.43 -4.93 -7.17
CA TYR A 60 -0.84 -3.95 -8.10
C TYR A 60 0.44 -3.35 -7.50
N THR A 61 1.28 -2.69 -8.31
CA THR A 61 2.47 -1.97 -7.81
C THR A 61 2.08 -0.93 -6.78
N CYS A 62 2.73 -0.89 -5.62
CA CYS A 62 2.39 0.06 -4.57
C CYS A 62 2.59 1.51 -5.06
N ILE A 63 1.60 2.35 -4.75
CA ILE A 63 1.60 3.78 -5.06
C ILE A 63 1.88 4.50 -3.75
N CYS A 64 3.12 4.95 -3.56
CA CYS A 64 3.55 5.65 -2.35
C CYS A 64 3.89 7.10 -2.70
N GLY A 65 2.91 7.91 -3.08
CA GLY A 65 3.13 9.29 -3.51
C GLY A 65 3.07 10.30 -2.36
N SER A 66 4.18 10.93 -2.04
CA SER A 66 4.27 12.03 -1.06
C SER A 66 4.34 13.41 -1.75
N GLY A 67 3.82 14.44 -1.09
CA GLY A 67 3.80 15.80 -1.63
C GLY A 67 3.13 15.89 -3.00
N VAL A 68 3.82 16.44 -4.00
CA VAL A 68 3.29 16.57 -5.37
C VAL A 68 3.06 15.22 -6.06
N ASN A 69 3.74 14.15 -5.64
CA ASN A 69 3.55 12.82 -6.21
C ASN A 69 2.17 12.24 -5.87
N GLY A 70 1.52 12.71 -4.79
CA GLY A 70 0.14 12.36 -4.48
C GLY A 70 -0.88 12.80 -5.55
N ALA A 71 -0.50 13.72 -6.45
CA ALA A 71 -1.31 14.12 -7.60
C ALA A 71 -1.12 13.22 -8.84
N VAL A 72 -0.21 12.24 -8.81
CA VAL A 72 0.08 11.33 -9.92
C VAL A 72 -0.63 9.99 -9.71
N LEU A 73 -1.70 9.73 -10.47
CA LEU A 73 -2.65 8.63 -10.21
C LEU A 73 -2.01 7.24 -10.13
N HIS A 74 -1.07 6.92 -11.02
CA HIS A 74 -0.35 5.64 -11.04
C HIS A 74 1.15 5.84 -10.79
N TYR A 75 1.51 6.65 -9.81
CA TYR A 75 2.89 6.75 -9.31
C TYR A 75 3.41 5.39 -8.81
N GLY A 76 4.73 5.22 -8.69
CA GLY A 76 5.35 3.98 -8.17
C GLY A 76 5.77 2.95 -9.24
N HIS A 77 5.41 3.16 -10.51
CA HIS A 77 5.94 2.34 -11.60
C HIS A 77 7.44 2.60 -11.84
N ALA A 78 8.10 1.78 -12.67
CA ALA A 78 9.55 1.84 -12.89
C ALA A 78 10.10 3.20 -13.36
N GLY A 79 9.28 4.04 -14.00
CA GLY A 79 9.67 5.39 -14.42
C GLY A 79 9.55 6.45 -13.32
N ALA A 80 8.86 6.14 -12.22
CA ALA A 80 8.64 7.00 -11.07
C ALA A 80 8.57 6.13 -9.79
N PRO A 81 9.68 5.50 -9.38
CA PRO A 81 9.68 4.25 -8.61
C PRO A 81 9.68 4.46 -7.09
N ASN A 82 8.75 5.25 -6.55
CA ASN A 82 8.63 5.52 -5.11
C ASN A 82 9.97 6.01 -4.49
N ASN A 83 10.70 6.87 -5.19
CA ASN A 83 12.06 7.27 -4.82
C ASN A 83 12.16 8.70 -4.27
N TYR A 84 11.03 9.33 -3.91
CA TYR A 84 11.05 10.64 -3.28
C TYR A 84 11.23 10.51 -1.75
N PRO A 85 12.06 11.37 -1.13
CA PRO A 85 12.15 11.42 0.31
C PRO A 85 10.92 12.13 0.90
N LEU A 86 10.31 11.55 1.92
CA LEU A 86 9.27 12.20 2.71
C LEU A 86 9.87 13.46 3.35
N LYS A 87 9.18 14.59 3.17
CA LYS A 87 9.59 15.89 3.70
C LYS A 87 8.64 16.35 4.78
N ASP A 88 9.18 17.09 5.74
CA ASP A 88 8.34 17.73 6.73
C ASP A 88 7.34 18.69 6.07
N GLY A 89 6.12 18.73 6.59
CA GLY A 89 5.03 19.54 6.02
C GLY A 89 4.45 19.06 4.67
N THR A 90 4.90 17.91 4.13
CA THR A 90 4.28 17.34 2.93
C THR A 90 3.14 16.38 3.25
N LEU A 91 2.14 16.34 2.37
CA LEU A 91 1.06 15.36 2.43
C LEU A 91 1.62 13.94 2.22
N TRP A 92 1.14 13.01 3.04
CA TRP A 92 1.33 11.56 2.95
C TRP A 92 -0.02 10.88 3.15
#